data_AF-A0A8T4GIA5-F1
#
_entry.id   AF-A0A8T4GIA5-F1
#
_cell.length_a   1.000
_cell.length_b   1.000
_cell.length_c   1.000
_cell.angle_alpha   90.00
_cell.angle_beta   90.00
_cell.angle_gamma   90.00
#
_symmetry.space_group_name_H-M   'P 1'
#
loop_
_entity.id
_entity.type
_entity.pdbx_description
1 polymer ?
#
loop_
_entity_poly.entity_id
_entity_poly.type
_entity_poly.pdbx_seq_one_letter_code
_entity_poly.pdbx_strand_id
1 'polypeptide(L)'
;MKLFGLMHRIYPIDQDGTRVASTDLAAGYEVELDGPVSLFRKSQKYGIRMANFLPALPLCDRWEMRAEILDEGSAGDTKQFTLDHTDGLVSHYSTGQRFDSDVERTLTRKWERATTEWDLQREDDVFDLGSEVMIPDFAIEHPDGRRAIMEIIGFWTPEYLTSKLAKIRQIEADNFVLAVSERLDCSDEDFGDSADRVLWFKTGMHVYDVVELAEEYASPVETGRD
;
A
#
# COMPACT_ATOMS: atom_id res chain seq x y z
N MET A 1 8.22 -2.36 -4.54
CA MET A 1 7.30 -3.50 -4.61
C MET A 1 6.30 -3.30 -3.51
N LYS A 2 5.13 -2.79 -3.86
CA LYS A 2 4.01 -2.68 -2.93
C LYS A 2 3.55 -4.09 -2.57
N LEU A 3 3.02 -4.26 -1.36
CA LEU A 3 2.83 -5.55 -0.73
C LEU A 3 1.61 -6.32 -1.28
N PHE A 4 1.44 -6.42 -2.60
CA PHE A 4 0.35 -7.15 -3.28
C PHE A 4 -1.07 -6.70 -2.89
N GLY A 5 -1.20 -5.44 -2.47
CA GLY A 5 -2.42 -4.89 -1.89
C GLY A 5 -2.88 -5.62 -0.63
N LEU A 6 -1.95 -6.23 0.11
CA LEU A 6 -2.17 -6.76 1.45
C LEU A 6 -2.30 -5.58 2.43
N MET A 7 -3.12 -5.76 3.48
CA MET A 7 -3.20 -4.80 4.57
C MET A 7 -1.94 -4.92 5.42
N HIS A 8 -1.28 -3.78 5.63
CA HIS A 8 0.07 -3.77 6.19
C HIS A 8 0.37 -2.50 6.98
N ARG A 9 1.39 -2.60 7.83
CA ARG A 9 2.04 -1.48 8.52
C ARG A 9 3.55 -1.61 8.34
N ILE A 10 4.22 -0.49 8.11
CA ILE A 10 5.67 -0.45 7.86
C ILE A 10 6.30 0.36 8.98
N TYR A 11 7.31 -0.23 9.62
CA TYR A 11 8.05 0.35 10.74
C TYR A 11 9.53 0.45 10.37
N PRO A 12 10.21 1.59 10.60
CA PRO A 12 11.66 1.65 10.48
C PRO A 12 12.32 0.84 11.59
N ILE A 13 13.39 0.11 11.27
CA ILE A 13 14.17 -0.71 12.22
C ILE A 13 15.66 -0.40 12.14
N ASP A 14 16.38 -0.61 13.25
CA ASP A 14 17.84 -0.54 13.31
C ASP A 14 18.52 -1.82 12.75
N GLN A 15 19.85 -1.90 12.88
CA GLN A 15 20.64 -3.02 12.35
C GLN A 15 20.37 -4.37 13.06
N ASP A 16 19.83 -4.30 14.28
CA ASP A 16 19.48 -5.44 15.13
C ASP A 16 18.01 -5.87 14.92
N GLY A 17 17.24 -5.13 14.12
CA GLY A 17 15.84 -5.40 13.84
C GLY A 17 14.88 -4.79 14.86
N THR A 18 15.33 -3.85 15.69
CA THR A 18 14.48 -3.16 16.67
C THR A 18 13.84 -1.93 16.04
N ARG A 19 12.53 -1.73 16.27
CA ARG A 19 11.81 -0.54 15.79
C ARG A 19 12.43 0.74 16.33
N VAL A 20 12.61 1.71 15.46
CA VAL A 20 13.13 3.04 15.80
C VAL A 20 12.04 4.11 15.67
N ALA A 21 12.26 5.26 16.31
CA ALA A 21 11.27 6.34 16.37
C ALA A 21 11.24 7.24 15.13
N SER A 22 12.17 7.06 14.18
CA SER A 22 12.30 7.89 12.97
C SER A 22 13.03 7.13 11.87
N THR A 23 12.68 7.41 10.61
CA THR A 23 13.36 6.82 9.45
C THR A 23 14.83 7.23 9.31
N ASP A 24 15.24 8.37 9.88
CA ASP A 24 16.64 8.83 9.89
C ASP A 24 17.58 7.85 10.62
N LEU A 25 17.03 7.05 11.53
CA LEU A 25 17.74 6.05 12.31
C LEU A 25 17.62 4.63 11.70
N ALA A 26 16.90 4.49 10.59
CA ALA A 26 16.59 3.20 10.02
C ALA A 26 17.79 2.59 9.28
N ALA A 27 18.05 1.31 9.56
CA ALA A 27 18.91 0.45 8.75
C ALA A 27 18.11 -0.55 7.89
N GLY A 28 16.79 -0.59 8.07
CA GLY A 28 15.85 -1.42 7.31
C GLY A 28 14.40 -1.13 7.69
N TYR A 29 13.49 -1.99 7.24
CA TYR A 29 12.07 -1.89 7.55
C TYR A 29 11.50 -3.23 8.00
N GLU A 30 10.66 -3.19 9.03
CA GLU A 30 9.75 -4.27 9.39
C GLU A 30 8.39 -4.01 8.75
N VAL A 31 7.82 -5.04 8.14
CA VAL A 31 6.48 -4.99 7.56
C VAL A 31 5.59 -5.98 8.32
N GLU A 32 4.61 -5.46 9.04
CA GLU A 32 3.52 -6.27 9.57
C GLU A 32 2.47 -6.46 8.49
N LEU A 33 2.11 -7.72 8.21
CA LEU A 33 1.07 -8.08 7.26
C LEU A 33 -0.08 -8.74 8.01
N ASP A 34 -1.29 -8.18 7.89
CA ASP A 34 -2.46 -8.79 8.49
C ASP A 34 -2.81 -10.07 7.72
N GLY A 35 -2.93 -11.21 8.42
CA GLY A 35 -3.15 -12.52 7.82
C GLY A 35 -4.60 -12.76 7.38
N PRO A 36 -4.85 -13.69 6.44
CA PRO A 36 -6.20 -13.99 5.94
C PRO A 36 -7.18 -14.43 7.02
N VAL A 37 -6.70 -15.04 8.10
CA VAL A 37 -7.50 -15.51 9.24
C VAL A 37 -7.87 -14.35 10.19
N SER A 38 -7.02 -13.33 10.30
CA SER A 38 -7.24 -12.16 11.15
C SER A 38 -8.33 -11.24 10.60
N LEU A 39 -8.52 -11.24 9.29
CA LEU A 39 -9.28 -10.19 8.59
C LEU A 39 -10.65 -10.65 8.12
N PHE A 40 -10.78 -11.93 7.72
CA PHE A 40 -12.01 -12.46 7.16
C PHE A 40 -12.16 -13.93 7.52
N ARG A 41 -13.40 -14.42 7.65
CA ARG A 41 -13.66 -15.86 7.62
C ARG A 41 -13.19 -16.43 6.27
N LYS A 42 -11.97 -16.98 6.22
CA LYS A 42 -11.40 -17.80 5.12
C LYS A 42 -11.55 -17.18 3.72
N SER A 43 -11.04 -15.98 3.46
CA SER A 43 -11.05 -15.43 2.09
C SER A 43 -9.89 -16.00 1.25
N GLN A 44 -10.17 -16.99 0.40
CA GLN A 44 -9.17 -17.62 -0.49
C GLN A 44 -8.40 -16.60 -1.35
N LYS A 45 -9.06 -15.49 -1.75
CA LYS A 45 -8.42 -14.44 -2.56
C LYS A 45 -7.29 -13.72 -1.83
N TYR A 46 -7.47 -13.40 -0.54
CA TYR A 46 -6.44 -12.74 0.25
C TYR A 46 -5.28 -13.70 0.55
N GLY A 47 -5.59 -14.98 0.82
CA GLY A 47 -4.58 -16.03 0.96
C GLY A 47 -3.72 -16.22 -0.30
N ILE A 48 -4.30 -16.15 -1.50
CA ILE A 48 -3.53 -16.21 -2.76
C ILE A 48 -2.60 -15.00 -2.90
N ARG A 49 -3.05 -13.80 -2.54
CA ARG A 49 -2.17 -12.61 -2.55
C ARG A 49 -1.02 -12.74 -1.56
N MET A 50 -1.27 -13.27 -0.36
CA MET A 50 -0.23 -13.57 0.62
C MET A 50 0.78 -14.58 0.05
N ALA A 51 0.32 -15.65 -0.59
CA ALA A 51 1.19 -16.63 -1.21
C ALA A 51 2.02 -16.04 -2.37
N ASN A 52 1.47 -15.10 -3.13
CA ASN A 52 2.18 -14.39 -4.20
C ASN A 52 3.19 -13.36 -3.66
N PHE A 53 3.03 -12.89 -2.42
CA PHE A 53 4.03 -12.03 -1.78
C PHE A 53 5.28 -12.79 -1.37
N LEU A 54 5.18 -14.04 -0.87
CA LEU A 54 6.33 -14.77 -0.33
C LEU A 54 7.54 -14.90 -1.27
N PRO A 55 7.37 -15.13 -2.60
CA PRO A 55 8.48 -15.14 -3.55
C PRO A 55 9.22 -13.80 -3.67
N ALA A 56 8.70 -12.70 -3.16
CA ALA A 56 9.41 -11.43 -3.11
C ALA A 56 10.53 -11.40 -2.07
N LEU A 57 10.38 -12.14 -0.95
CA LEU A 57 11.34 -12.09 0.16
C LEU A 57 12.76 -12.46 -0.28
N PRO A 58 12.98 -13.54 -1.07
CA PRO A 58 14.33 -13.89 -1.53
C PRO A 58 14.93 -12.95 -2.57
N LEU A 59 14.21 -11.90 -3.00
CA LEU A 59 14.78 -10.82 -3.83
C LEU A 59 15.52 -9.77 -2.99
N CYS A 60 15.33 -9.77 -1.67
CA CYS A 60 16.04 -8.89 -0.74
C CYS A 60 17.39 -9.52 -0.35
N ASP A 61 18.44 -8.68 -0.21
CA ASP A 61 19.79 -9.15 0.18
C ASP A 61 19.81 -9.77 1.59
N ARG A 62 19.02 -9.21 2.51
CA ARG A 62 18.82 -9.71 3.87
C ARG A 62 17.33 -9.59 4.21
N TRP A 63 16.75 -10.67 4.70
CA TRP A 63 15.34 -10.71 5.11
C TRP A 63 15.12 -11.75 6.20
N GLU A 64 14.02 -11.55 6.92
CA GLU A 64 13.47 -12.46 7.91
C GLU A 64 11.94 -12.36 7.87
N MET A 65 11.25 -13.48 8.03
CA MET A 65 9.80 -13.56 8.12
C MET A 65 9.43 -14.33 9.38
N ARG A 66 8.47 -13.81 10.14
CA ARG A 66 7.82 -14.52 11.24
C ARG A 66 6.32 -14.54 11.00
N ALA A 67 5.69 -15.68 11.19
CA ALA A 67 4.25 -15.86 11.06
C ALA A 67 3.68 -16.62 12.26
N GLU A 68 2.55 -16.14 12.76
CA GLU A 68 1.74 -16.80 13.77
C GLU A 68 0.60 -17.58 13.09
N ILE A 69 0.54 -18.88 13.33
CA ILE A 69 -0.39 -19.81 12.69
C ILE A 69 -1.29 -20.44 13.76
N LEU A 70 -2.59 -20.17 13.69
CA LEU A 70 -3.58 -20.77 14.57
C LEU A 70 -3.80 -22.24 14.21
N ASP A 71 -3.65 -23.14 15.19
CA ASP A 71 -3.96 -24.56 15.04
C ASP A 71 -5.45 -24.83 15.36
N GLU A 72 -6.28 -25.01 14.32
CA GLU A 72 -7.71 -25.33 14.48
C GLU A 72 -7.94 -26.68 15.21
N GLY A 73 -6.93 -27.57 15.28
CA GLY A 73 -7.04 -28.91 15.88
C GLY A 73 -6.63 -29.00 17.35
N SER A 74 -5.95 -27.99 17.88
CA SER A 74 -5.35 -28.00 19.23
C SER A 74 -5.81 -26.77 20.00
N ALA A 75 -6.96 -26.84 20.68
CA ALA A 75 -7.47 -25.89 21.70
C ALA A 75 -7.08 -24.38 21.62
N GLY A 76 -6.90 -23.80 20.42
CA GLY A 76 -6.47 -22.40 20.25
C GLY A 76 -4.97 -22.13 20.38
N ASP A 77 -4.11 -23.16 20.31
CA ASP A 77 -2.66 -22.98 20.32
C ASP A 77 -2.18 -22.27 19.04
N THR A 78 -1.33 -21.27 19.21
CA THR A 78 -0.66 -20.56 18.11
C THR A 78 0.73 -21.15 17.91
N LYS A 79 1.06 -21.51 16.67
CA LYS A 79 2.41 -21.97 16.28
C LYS A 79 3.15 -20.85 15.57
N GLN A 80 4.45 -20.78 15.81
CA GLN A 80 5.32 -19.84 15.12
C GLN A 80 6.01 -20.52 13.95
N PHE A 81 6.04 -19.84 12.80
CA PHE A 81 6.80 -20.24 11.63
C PHE A 81 7.76 -19.11 11.27
N THR A 82 9.04 -19.44 11.11
CA THR A 82 10.10 -18.47 10.84
C THR A 82 10.91 -18.89 9.63
N LEU A 83 11.28 -17.91 8.81
CA LEU A 83 12.18 -18.08 7.68
C LEU A 83 13.14 -16.89 7.60
N ASP A 84 14.33 -17.09 7.06
CA ASP A 84 15.29 -16.02 6.78
C ASP A 84 16.10 -16.27 5.50
N HIS A 85 16.91 -15.28 5.14
CA HIS A 85 17.78 -15.30 3.97
C HIS A 85 18.76 -16.49 3.87
N THR A 86 18.96 -17.26 4.94
CA THR A 86 19.83 -18.46 4.96
C THR A 86 19.10 -19.76 4.59
N ASP A 87 17.77 -19.75 4.50
CA ASP A 87 16.96 -20.94 4.18
C ASP A 87 17.09 -21.43 2.71
N GLY A 88 17.86 -20.74 1.88
CA GLY A 88 18.14 -21.16 0.49
C GLY A 88 16.94 -21.08 -0.44
N LEU A 89 15.92 -20.28 -0.10
CA LEU A 89 14.76 -20.04 -0.96
C LEU A 89 15.17 -19.27 -2.22
N VAL A 90 14.60 -19.67 -3.36
CA VAL A 90 14.87 -19.03 -4.66
C VAL A 90 13.57 -18.43 -5.17
N SER A 91 13.60 -17.14 -5.49
CA SER A 91 12.48 -16.49 -6.16
C SER A 91 12.37 -16.92 -7.61
N HIS A 92 11.14 -17.12 -8.07
CA HIS A 92 10.83 -17.26 -9.50
C HIS A 92 10.38 -15.93 -10.11
N TYR A 93 10.34 -14.85 -9.32
CA TYR A 93 10.09 -13.50 -9.81
C TYR A 93 11.40 -12.91 -10.34
N SER A 94 11.29 -12.12 -11.41
CA SER A 94 12.36 -11.20 -11.77
C SER A 94 12.16 -9.89 -11.00
N THR A 95 13.23 -9.18 -10.70
CA THR A 95 13.25 -7.85 -10.05
C THR A 95 12.52 -6.74 -10.84
N GLY A 96 11.77 -7.10 -11.89
CA GLY A 96 11.02 -6.20 -12.75
C GLY A 96 9.51 -6.48 -12.83
N GLN A 97 8.95 -7.36 -11.99
CA GLN A 97 7.49 -7.52 -11.90
C GLN A 97 6.92 -6.28 -11.21
N ARG A 98 6.49 -5.31 -12.04
CA ARG A 98 6.16 -3.96 -11.57
C ARG A 98 4.85 -3.92 -10.80
N PHE A 99 3.83 -4.69 -11.17
CA PHE A 99 2.46 -4.47 -10.68
C PHE A 99 2.01 -5.48 -9.63
N ASP A 100 1.48 -4.94 -8.54
CA ASP A 100 1.06 -5.69 -7.36
C ASP A 100 -0.46 -5.98 -7.37
N SER A 101 -1.23 -5.29 -8.22
CA SER A 101 -2.63 -5.62 -8.52
C SER A 101 -3.04 -5.44 -9.99
N ASP A 102 -4.11 -6.14 -10.39
CA ASP A 102 -4.72 -5.99 -11.72
C ASP A 102 -5.33 -4.60 -11.95
N VAL A 103 -5.77 -3.93 -10.88
CA VAL A 103 -6.37 -2.59 -10.94
C VAL A 103 -5.30 -1.57 -11.31
N GLU A 104 -4.17 -1.56 -10.59
CA GLU A 104 -3.01 -0.70 -10.88
C GLU A 104 -2.51 -0.92 -12.32
N ARG A 105 -2.29 -2.19 -12.68
CA ARG A 105 -1.82 -2.57 -14.02
C ARG A 105 -2.76 -2.09 -15.12
N THR A 106 -4.06 -2.21 -14.90
CA THR A 106 -5.06 -1.76 -15.87
C THR A 106 -5.08 -0.24 -15.96
N LEU A 107 -4.97 0.46 -14.84
CA LEU A 107 -4.92 1.92 -14.82
C LEU A 107 -3.70 2.44 -15.58
N THR A 108 -2.49 1.96 -15.28
CA THR A 108 -1.27 2.39 -15.97
C THR A 108 -1.36 2.15 -17.49
N ARG A 109 -1.83 0.97 -17.90
CA ARG A 109 -2.05 0.67 -19.33
C ARG A 109 -3.06 1.60 -19.99
N LYS A 110 -4.11 2.02 -19.28
CA LYS A 110 -5.06 2.99 -19.82
C LYS A 110 -4.42 4.38 -19.91
N TRP A 111 -3.61 4.75 -18.92
CA TRP A 111 -2.89 6.02 -18.87
C TRP A 111 -1.93 6.20 -20.05
N GLU A 112 -1.16 5.16 -20.40
CA GLU A 112 -0.27 5.14 -21.58
C GLU A 112 -0.99 5.44 -22.91
N ARG A 113 -2.32 5.25 -22.97
CA ARG A 113 -3.14 5.48 -24.17
C ARG A 113 -4.02 6.72 -24.06
N ALA A 114 -4.06 7.37 -22.90
CA ALA A 114 -4.89 8.53 -22.66
C ALA A 114 -4.26 9.79 -23.30
N THR A 115 -5.09 10.77 -23.63
CA THR A 115 -4.62 12.08 -24.09
C THR A 115 -4.81 13.05 -22.94
N THR A 116 -3.80 13.15 -22.09
CA THR A 116 -3.75 14.03 -20.91
C THR A 116 -2.32 14.53 -20.72
N GLU A 117 -2.16 15.71 -20.14
CA GLU A 117 -0.85 16.24 -19.75
C GLU A 117 -0.36 15.66 -18.42
N TRP A 118 -1.27 15.07 -17.63
CA TRP A 118 -0.95 14.43 -16.36
C TRP A 118 -0.22 13.10 -16.54
N ASP A 119 0.92 12.95 -15.89
CA ASP A 119 1.71 11.72 -15.86
C ASP A 119 1.39 10.90 -14.60
N LEU A 120 1.52 9.57 -14.70
CA LEU A 120 1.21 8.64 -13.62
C LEU A 120 2.48 7.91 -13.16
N GLN A 121 3.03 8.36 -12.04
CA GLN A 121 4.21 7.79 -11.39
C GLN A 121 3.82 6.75 -10.34
N ARG A 122 4.63 5.69 -10.18
CA ARG A 122 4.33 4.56 -9.27
C ARG A 122 5.26 4.54 -8.09
N GLU A 123 4.71 4.31 -6.89
CA GLU A 123 5.48 4.05 -5.65
C GLU A 123 6.65 5.03 -5.43
N ASP A 124 6.48 6.30 -5.81
CA ASP A 124 7.60 7.26 -5.85
C ASP A 124 7.79 8.03 -4.52
N ASP A 125 6.86 7.88 -3.59
CA ASP A 125 6.90 8.58 -2.31
C ASP A 125 7.02 7.63 -1.12
N VAL A 126 7.88 8.01 -0.19
CA VAL A 126 7.97 7.41 1.13
C VAL A 126 7.64 8.51 2.14
N PHE A 127 6.43 8.48 2.69
CA PHE A 127 6.03 9.42 3.73
C PHE A 127 6.48 8.91 5.09
N ASP A 128 7.39 9.65 5.73
CA ASP A 128 7.80 9.42 7.10
C ASP A 128 6.75 9.95 8.09
N LEU A 129 6.20 9.07 8.91
CA LEU A 129 5.23 9.38 9.97
C LEU A 129 5.87 9.26 11.36
N GLY A 130 7.20 9.27 11.42
CA GLY A 130 8.03 9.04 12.60
C GLY A 130 8.27 7.55 12.82
N SER A 131 7.44 6.93 13.64
CA SER A 131 7.56 5.50 13.94
C SER A 131 6.97 4.59 12.87
N GLU A 132 6.34 5.15 11.83
CA GLU A 132 5.73 4.40 10.74
C GLU A 132 6.05 5.04 9.39
N VAL A 133 5.93 4.24 8.33
CA VAL A 133 6.10 4.70 6.95
C VAL A 133 4.84 4.39 6.15
N MET A 134 4.49 5.30 5.24
CA MET A 134 3.44 5.10 4.25
C MET A 134 3.98 5.27 2.82
N ILE A 135 3.67 4.30 1.95
CA ILE A 135 4.00 4.32 0.52
C ILE A 135 2.69 4.30 -0.27
N PRO A 136 2.32 5.38 -0.99
CA PRO A 136 1.11 5.43 -1.82
C PRO A 136 1.24 4.56 -3.08
N ASP A 137 0.13 4.28 -3.76
CA ASP A 137 0.16 3.54 -5.05
C ASP A 137 0.77 4.38 -6.17
N PHE A 138 0.33 5.63 -6.29
CA PHE A 138 0.68 6.49 -7.39
C PHE A 138 0.85 7.94 -6.98
N ALA A 139 1.66 8.67 -7.74
CA ALA A 139 1.63 10.11 -7.84
C ALA A 139 1.16 10.51 -9.24
N ILE A 140 0.32 11.53 -9.32
CA ILE A 140 -0.24 12.06 -10.56
C ILE A 140 0.32 13.47 -10.72
N GLU A 141 1.16 13.68 -11.73
CA GLU A 141 2.00 14.86 -11.86
C GLU A 141 1.64 15.65 -13.11
N HIS A 142 1.51 16.96 -12.96
CA HIS A 142 1.25 17.86 -14.07
C HIS A 142 2.52 18.65 -14.44
N PRO A 143 2.78 18.93 -15.73
CA PRO A 143 3.96 19.70 -16.16
C PRO A 143 4.05 21.13 -15.58
N ASP A 144 2.97 21.67 -15.03
CA ASP A 144 2.96 22.97 -14.33
C ASP A 144 3.45 22.90 -12.88
N GLY A 145 3.83 21.70 -12.40
CA GLY A 145 4.35 21.46 -11.05
C GLY A 145 3.28 21.10 -10.03
N ARG A 146 2.01 20.95 -10.43
CA ARG A 146 0.97 20.38 -9.55
C ARG A 146 1.10 18.87 -9.43
N ARG A 147 0.74 18.34 -8.26
CA ARG A 147 0.84 16.92 -7.94
C ARG A 147 -0.30 16.48 -7.04
N ALA A 148 -0.88 15.31 -7.31
CA ALA A 148 -1.81 14.61 -6.45
C ALA A 148 -1.27 13.22 -6.08
N ILE A 149 -1.48 12.78 -4.84
CA ILE A 149 -1.05 11.47 -4.34
C ILE A 149 -2.26 10.55 -4.27
N MET A 150 -2.18 9.38 -4.89
CA MET A 150 -3.30 8.45 -4.95
C MET A 150 -3.01 7.15 -4.21
N GLU A 151 -3.95 6.76 -3.35
CA GLU A 151 -3.98 5.44 -2.69
C GLU A 151 -5.23 4.67 -3.11
N ILE A 152 -5.05 3.41 -3.52
CA ILE A 152 -6.10 2.49 -3.92
C ILE A 152 -6.46 1.57 -2.75
N ILE A 153 -7.69 1.68 -2.27
CA ILE A 153 -8.23 0.84 -1.20
C ILE A 153 -8.98 -0.35 -1.84
N GLY A 154 -8.27 -1.47 -1.96
CA GLY A 154 -8.79 -2.71 -2.55
C GLY A 154 -9.36 -3.73 -1.53
N PHE A 155 -8.92 -3.65 -0.28
CA PHE A 155 -9.43 -4.40 0.86
C PHE A 155 -9.48 -3.49 2.07
N TRP A 156 -10.45 -3.70 2.95
CA TRP A 156 -10.57 -2.92 4.17
C TRP A 156 -11.20 -3.74 5.28
N THR A 157 -10.89 -3.32 6.50
CA THR A 157 -11.77 -3.42 7.65
C THR A 157 -11.98 -1.98 8.16
N PRO A 158 -13.03 -1.70 8.95
CA PRO A 158 -13.24 -0.38 9.54
C PRO A 158 -12.01 0.14 10.31
N GLU A 159 -11.34 -0.76 11.04
CA GLU A 159 -10.15 -0.43 11.83
C GLU A 159 -8.96 -0.09 10.93
N TYR A 160 -8.75 -0.87 9.86
CA TYR A 160 -7.70 -0.61 8.88
C TYR A 160 -7.93 0.72 8.17
N LEU A 161 -9.16 0.98 7.69
CA LEU A 161 -9.49 2.23 7.02
C LEU A 161 -9.31 3.43 7.94
N THR A 162 -9.80 3.34 9.19
CA THR A 162 -9.62 4.40 10.19
C THR A 162 -8.13 4.69 10.43
N SER A 163 -7.31 3.65 10.60
CA SER A 163 -5.86 3.80 10.78
C SER A 163 -5.20 4.42 9.54
N LYS A 164 -5.59 4.01 8.33
CA LYS A 164 -5.05 4.54 7.08
C LYS A 164 -5.42 6.01 6.87
N LEU A 165 -6.67 6.38 7.11
CA LEU A 165 -7.13 7.78 7.03
C LEU A 165 -6.45 8.66 8.07
N ALA A 166 -6.20 8.15 9.27
CA ALA A 166 -5.43 8.89 10.28
C ALA A 166 -4.01 9.20 9.81
N LYS A 167 -3.33 8.24 9.15
CA LYS A 167 -2.00 8.47 8.55
C LYS A 167 -2.05 9.52 7.46
N ILE A 168 -3.02 9.45 6.55
CA ILE A 168 -3.19 10.44 5.48
C ILE A 168 -3.38 11.85 6.05
N ARG A 169 -4.19 11.98 7.11
CA ARG A 169 -4.38 13.26 7.81
C ARG A 169 -3.09 13.77 8.46
N GLN A 170 -2.24 12.88 8.99
CA GLN A 170 -0.95 13.23 9.58
C GLN A 170 0.07 13.76 8.56
N ILE A 171 -0.02 13.32 7.30
CA ILE A 171 0.87 13.81 6.23
C ILE A 171 0.55 15.29 5.89
N GLU A 172 -0.60 15.82 6.33
CA GLU A 172 -1.10 17.18 6.00
C GLU A 172 -1.12 17.47 4.49
N ALA A 173 -1.10 16.42 3.67
CA ALA A 173 -1.06 16.54 2.23
C ALA A 173 -2.50 16.69 1.71
N ASP A 174 -2.89 17.95 1.50
CA ASP A 174 -4.18 18.31 0.92
C ASP A 174 -4.42 17.72 -0.48
N ASN A 175 -3.36 17.24 -1.11
CA ASN A 175 -3.37 16.61 -2.42
C ASN A 175 -3.50 15.08 -2.40
N PHE A 176 -3.83 14.47 -1.26
CA PHE A 176 -4.20 13.05 -1.23
C PHE A 176 -5.61 12.80 -1.79
N VAL A 177 -5.69 11.84 -2.69
CA VAL A 177 -6.93 11.33 -3.29
C VAL A 177 -7.02 9.81 -3.09
N LEU A 178 -8.24 9.31 -2.94
CA LEU A 178 -8.49 7.91 -2.61
C LEU A 178 -9.28 7.25 -3.73
N ALA A 179 -8.84 6.08 -4.19
CA ALA A 179 -9.62 5.24 -5.07
C ALA A 179 -10.18 4.05 -4.29
N VAL A 180 -11.50 3.96 -4.14
CA VAL A 180 -12.15 2.97 -3.28
C VAL A 180 -13.02 2.04 -4.09
N SER A 181 -12.85 0.73 -3.90
CA SER A 181 -13.67 -0.26 -4.59
C SER A 181 -15.11 -0.27 -4.04
N GLU A 182 -16.13 -0.07 -4.88
CA GLU A 182 -17.56 -0.17 -4.51
C GLU A 182 -17.98 -1.56 -3.98
N ARG A 183 -17.13 -2.57 -4.17
CA ARG A 183 -17.38 -3.92 -3.61
C ARG A 183 -17.10 -4.00 -2.11
N LEU A 184 -16.57 -2.92 -1.54
CA LEU A 184 -16.36 -2.77 -0.12
C LEU A 184 -17.65 -2.24 0.51
N ASP A 185 -18.04 -2.78 1.66
CA ASP A 185 -19.25 -2.36 2.40
C ASP A 185 -19.02 -1.05 3.17
N CYS A 186 -18.47 -0.04 2.49
CA CYS A 186 -18.17 1.28 3.05
C CYS A 186 -18.97 2.36 2.31
N SER A 187 -19.13 3.49 2.98
CA SER A 187 -19.89 4.66 2.53
C SER A 187 -19.07 5.93 2.73
N ASP A 188 -19.52 7.04 2.14
CA ASP A 188 -18.86 8.35 2.29
C ASP A 188 -18.72 8.76 3.78
N GLU A 189 -19.63 8.33 4.65
CA GLU A 189 -19.57 8.59 6.10
C GLU A 189 -18.31 8.03 6.75
N ASP A 190 -17.76 6.93 6.23
CA ASP A 190 -16.54 6.30 6.74
C ASP A 190 -15.27 7.13 6.45
N PHE A 191 -15.35 8.06 5.49
CA PHE A 191 -14.23 8.90 5.06
C PHE A 191 -14.25 10.30 5.69
N GLY A 192 -15.38 10.73 6.26
CA GLY A 192 -15.53 12.03 6.92
C GLY A 192 -15.14 13.18 6.00
N ASP A 193 -14.26 14.08 6.47
CA ASP A 193 -13.80 15.25 5.70
C ASP A 193 -13.05 14.90 4.40
N SER A 194 -12.65 13.64 4.22
CA SER A 194 -11.98 13.16 3.01
C SER A 194 -12.93 12.60 1.95
N ALA A 195 -14.26 12.58 2.22
CA ALA A 195 -15.25 11.99 1.32
C ALA A 195 -15.24 12.63 -0.08
N ASP A 196 -15.06 13.94 -0.17
CA ASP A 196 -15.02 14.67 -1.45
C ASP A 196 -13.77 14.32 -2.29
N ARG A 197 -12.78 13.63 -1.69
CA ARG A 197 -11.54 13.19 -2.34
C ARG A 197 -11.55 11.70 -2.70
N VAL A 198 -12.73 11.05 -2.65
CA VAL A 198 -12.91 9.61 -2.93
C VAL A 198 -13.46 9.38 -4.34
N LEU A 199 -12.70 8.64 -5.14
CA LEU A 199 -13.15 8.05 -6.39
C LEU A 199 -13.62 6.61 -6.18
N TRP A 200 -14.92 6.39 -6.28
CA TRP A 200 -15.50 5.06 -6.22
C TRP A 200 -15.34 4.30 -7.56
N PHE A 201 -14.94 3.04 -7.52
CA PHE A 201 -14.80 2.20 -8.72
C PHE A 201 -15.29 0.76 -8.54
N LYS A 202 -15.82 0.14 -9.60
CA LYS A 202 -16.31 -1.26 -9.56
C LYS A 202 -15.24 -2.31 -9.86
N THR A 203 -14.61 -2.19 -11.02
CA THR A 203 -13.65 -3.19 -11.54
C THR A 203 -12.33 -2.57 -11.99
N GLY A 204 -12.32 -1.26 -12.20
CA GLY A 204 -11.14 -0.48 -12.51
C GLY A 204 -11.55 0.97 -12.69
N MET A 205 -10.57 1.86 -12.67
CA MET A 205 -10.78 3.30 -12.81
C MET A 205 -10.75 3.74 -14.27
N HIS A 206 -11.43 4.83 -14.56
CA HIS A 206 -11.34 5.54 -15.82
C HIS A 206 -10.35 6.70 -15.66
N VAL A 207 -9.45 6.87 -16.62
CA VAL A 207 -8.31 7.80 -16.47
C VAL A 207 -8.80 9.23 -16.27
N TYR A 208 -9.81 9.65 -17.03
CA TYR A 208 -10.29 11.02 -16.96
C TYR A 208 -10.99 11.36 -15.62
N ASP A 209 -11.57 10.36 -14.94
CA ASP A 209 -12.17 10.57 -13.61
C ASP A 209 -11.06 10.80 -12.56
N VAL A 210 -9.93 10.09 -12.71
CA VAL A 210 -8.75 10.31 -11.86
C VAL A 210 -8.10 11.67 -12.17
N VAL A 211 -8.04 12.06 -13.45
CA VAL A 211 -7.53 13.37 -13.86
C VAL A 211 -8.41 14.50 -13.33
N GLU A 212 -9.74 14.38 -13.39
CA GLU A 212 -10.66 15.36 -12.83
C GLU A 212 -10.42 15.57 -11.33
N LEU A 213 -10.23 14.47 -10.60
CA LEU A 213 -9.90 14.53 -9.17
C LEU A 213 -8.52 15.16 -8.92
N ALA A 214 -7.53 14.86 -9.76
CA ALA A 214 -6.21 15.48 -9.68
C ALA A 214 -6.27 16.99 -9.99
N GLU A 215 -7.07 17.43 -10.96
CA GLU A 215 -7.27 18.85 -11.26
C GLU A 215 -7.84 19.62 -10.06
N GLU A 216 -8.75 19.01 -9.30
CA GLU A 216 -9.40 19.62 -8.15
C GLU A 216 -8.49 19.67 -6.91
N TYR A 217 -7.76 18.59 -6.63
CA TYR A 217 -7.05 18.43 -5.35
C TYR A 217 -5.52 18.52 -5.45
N ALA A 218 -4.92 18.51 -6.63
CA ALA A 218 -3.48 18.62 -6.72
C ALA A 218 -2.98 19.97 -6.17
N SER A 219 -1.92 19.90 -5.37
CA SER A 219 -1.20 21.07 -4.89
C SER A 219 0.12 21.23 -5.65
N PRO A 220 0.69 22.44 -5.72
CA PRO A 220 2.07 22.60 -6.16
C PRO A 220 3.00 21.74 -5.30
N VAL A 221 3.94 21.05 -5.92
CA VAL A 221 5.00 20.37 -5.16
C VAL A 221 5.76 21.43 -4.39
N GLU A 222 5.64 21.44 -3.05
CA GLU A 222 6.53 22.23 -2.21
C GLU A 222 7.95 21.74 -2.47
N THR A 223 8.71 22.50 -3.25
CA THR A 223 10.12 22.24 -3.43
C THR A 223 10.82 22.69 -2.14
N GLY A 224 10.99 21.77 -1.19
CA GLY A 224 11.78 21.98 0.04
C GLY A 224 11.63 20.79 1.00
N ARG A 225 12.70 20.25 1.59
CA ARG A 225 13.87 20.92 2.17
C ARG A 225 15.18 20.17 1.85
N ASP A 226 16.21 20.93 1.47
CA ASP A 226 17.62 20.54 1.64
C ASP A 226 17.94 20.20 3.12
#